data_AF-A0A536ZG80-F1
#
_entry.id   AF-A0A536ZG80-F1
#
_cell.length_a   1.000
_cell.length_b   1.000
_cell.length_c   1.000
_cell.angle_alpha   90.00
_cell.angle_beta   90.00
_cell.angle_gamma   90.00
#
_symmetry.space_group_name_H-M   'P 1'
#
loop_
_entity.id
_entity.type
_entity.pdbx_description
1 polymer ?
#
loop_
_entity_poly.entity_id
_entity_poly.type
_entity_poly.pdbx_seq_one_letter_code
_entity_poly.pdbx_strand_id
1 'polypeptide(L)'
;MKLYGFWRSLATYRVRVALALKGLEAEQQYINLLQGAQHGDDYKAVNPQSVVPALVIDDGSPLFQSLAIVEYLEETWPVPPLLPKDPLGRARVRGLSLIVACDG
;
A
#
# COMPACT_ATOMS: atom_id res chain seq x y z
N MET A 1 0.88 12.24 4.55
CA MET A 1 0.27 10.89 4.46
C MET A 1 0.53 10.07 5.73
N LYS A 2 -0.37 9.14 6.08
CA LYS A 2 -0.20 8.18 7.19
C LYS A 2 -0.34 6.74 6.69
N LEU A 3 0.67 5.91 6.93
CA LEU A 3 0.66 4.49 6.55
C LEU A 3 0.38 3.62 7.78
N TYR A 4 -0.81 3.05 7.83
CA TYR A 4 -1.19 2.04 8.81
C TYR A 4 -0.69 0.68 8.37
N GLY A 5 0.09 0.03 9.22
CA GLY A 5 0.79 -1.19 8.84
C GLY A 5 1.37 -1.99 10.00
N PHE A 6 1.89 -3.17 9.65
CA PHE A 6 2.57 -4.08 10.57
C PHE A 6 3.93 -4.45 9.99
N TRP A 7 4.98 -4.46 10.82
CA TRP A 7 6.37 -4.57 10.35
C TRP A 7 6.69 -5.88 9.60
N ARG A 8 5.95 -6.98 9.87
CA ARG A 8 6.08 -8.28 9.16
C ARG A 8 5.12 -8.46 7.99
N SER A 9 4.28 -7.48 7.67
CA SER A 9 3.32 -7.61 6.58
C SER A 9 4.00 -7.34 5.24
N LEU A 10 4.04 -8.34 4.35
CA LEU A 10 4.52 -8.18 2.97
C LEU A 10 3.70 -7.12 2.20
N ALA A 11 2.39 -7.07 2.42
CA ALA A 11 1.53 -6.06 1.81
C ALA A 11 1.90 -4.65 2.27
N THR A 12 2.20 -4.46 3.57
CA THR A 12 2.72 -3.17 4.09
C THR A 12 4.09 -2.85 3.51
N TYR A 13 4.96 -3.87 3.38
CA TYR A 13 6.30 -3.70 2.83
C TYR A 13 6.29 -3.19 1.38
N ARG A 14 5.37 -3.70 0.53
CA ARG A 14 5.19 -3.20 -0.85
C ARG A 14 4.97 -1.69 -0.89
N VAL A 15 4.07 -1.18 -0.04
CA VAL A 15 3.74 0.26 0.03
C VAL A 15 4.93 1.07 0.57
N ARG A 16 5.62 0.58 1.62
CA ARG A 16 6.83 1.23 2.15
C ARG A 16 7.92 1.38 1.09
N VAL A 17 8.16 0.33 0.31
CA VAL A 17 9.16 0.37 -0.77
C VAL A 17 8.73 1.34 -1.87
N ALA A 18 7.46 1.33 -2.28
CA ALA A 18 6.97 2.27 -3.30
C ALA A 18 7.11 3.73 -2.85
N LEU A 19 6.72 4.05 -1.61
CA LEU A 19 6.92 5.39 -1.03
C LEU A 19 8.40 5.80 -1.03
N ALA A 20 9.28 4.92 -0.56
CA ALA A 20 10.72 5.19 -0.52
C ALA A 20 11.31 5.41 -1.91
N LEU A 21 10.96 4.57 -2.90
CA LEU A 21 11.41 4.72 -4.29
C LEU A 21 10.90 6.03 -4.92
N LYS A 22 9.70 6.47 -4.53
CA LYS A 22 9.12 7.75 -4.95
C LYS A 22 9.70 8.96 -4.21
N GLY A 23 10.51 8.76 -3.18
CA GLY A 23 10.98 9.84 -2.31
C GLY A 23 9.87 10.46 -1.44
N LEU A 24 8.82 9.70 -1.13
CA LEU A 24 7.66 10.16 -0.37
C LEU A 24 7.75 9.69 1.08
N GLU A 25 7.47 10.62 2.00
CA GLU A 25 7.38 10.32 3.42
C GLU A 25 5.93 10.08 3.86
N ALA A 26 5.73 9.05 4.68
CA ALA A 26 4.46 8.78 5.33
C ALA A 26 4.70 8.43 6.80
N GLU A 27 3.95 9.07 7.68
CA GLU A 27 3.95 8.78 9.11
C GLU A 27 3.51 7.32 9.33
N GLN A 28 4.35 6.52 9.99
CA GLN A 28 4.06 5.10 10.20
C GLN A 28 3.14 4.91 11.41
N GLN A 29 1.94 4.38 11.17
CA GLN A 29 0.98 4.00 12.20
C GLN A 29 1.04 2.48 12.41
N TYR A 30 1.44 2.06 13.61
CA TYR A 30 1.59 0.65 13.92
C TYR A 30 0.26 0.00 14.31
N ILE A 31 -0.12 -1.06 13.59
CA ILE A 31 -1.26 -1.92 13.93
C ILE A 31 -0.73 -3.28 14.41
N ASN A 32 -0.95 -3.59 15.69
CA ASN A 32 -0.49 -4.85 16.27
C ASN A 32 -1.39 -6.03 15.87
N LEU A 33 -1.03 -6.70 14.77
CA LEU A 33 -1.79 -7.86 14.28
C LEU A 33 -1.78 -9.04 15.25
N LEU A 34 -0.74 -9.18 16.07
CA LEU A 34 -0.65 -10.26 17.06
C LEU A 34 -1.65 -10.10 18.21
N GLN A 35 -2.12 -8.88 18.44
CA GLN A 35 -3.16 -8.56 19.43
C GLN A 35 -4.53 -8.33 18.80
N GLY A 36 -4.68 -8.54 17.48
CA GLY A 36 -5.95 -8.32 16.80
C GLY A 36 -6.36 -6.85 16.69
N ALA A 37 -5.43 -5.90 16.82
CA ALA A 37 -5.73 -4.46 16.83
C ALA A 37 -6.44 -3.98 15.54
N GLN A 38 -6.26 -4.68 14.43
CA GLN A 38 -6.95 -4.43 13.17
C GLN A 38 -8.48 -4.61 13.25
N HIS A 39 -8.98 -5.29 14.29
CA HIS A 39 -10.41 -5.50 14.51
C HIS A 39 -11.04 -4.44 15.43
N GLY A 40 -10.24 -3.53 16.00
CA GLY A 40 -10.74 -2.41 16.79
C GLY A 40 -11.47 -1.39 15.93
N ASP A 41 -12.46 -0.71 16.53
CA ASP A 41 -13.32 0.24 15.81
C ASP A 41 -12.52 1.42 15.23
N ASP A 42 -11.48 1.87 15.94
CA ASP A 42 -10.57 2.92 15.48
C ASP A 42 -9.92 2.61 14.13
N TYR A 43 -9.48 1.36 13.92
CA TYR A 43 -8.86 0.97 12.65
C TYR A 43 -9.89 0.58 11.59
N LYS A 44 -11.02 -0.01 11.98
CA LYS A 44 -12.12 -0.30 11.05
C LYS A 44 -12.67 0.96 10.39
N ALA A 45 -12.68 2.10 11.10
CA ALA A 45 -13.04 3.39 10.54
C ALA A 45 -12.08 3.82 9.40
N VAL A 46 -10.82 3.36 9.40
CA VAL A 46 -9.82 3.61 8.36
C VAL A 46 -9.91 2.56 7.24
N ASN A 47 -9.92 1.28 7.60
CA ASN A 47 -10.05 0.17 6.65
C ASN A 47 -11.12 -0.84 7.12
N PRO A 48 -12.34 -0.78 6.55
CA PRO A 48 -13.44 -1.67 6.92
C PRO A 48 -13.13 -3.16 6.76
N GLN A 49 -12.18 -3.53 5.88
CA GLN A 49 -11.76 -4.92 5.71
C GLN A 49 -10.96 -5.46 6.91
N SER A 50 -10.60 -4.62 7.88
CA SER A 50 -9.82 -5.01 9.06
C SER A 50 -8.49 -5.70 8.71
N VAL A 51 -7.83 -5.24 7.64
CA VAL A 51 -6.52 -5.75 7.18
C VAL A 51 -5.56 -4.59 6.98
N VAL A 52 -4.26 -4.87 7.00
CA VAL A 52 -3.20 -3.89 6.65
C VAL A 52 -2.62 -4.23 5.27
N PRO A 53 -2.11 -3.23 4.52
CA PRO A 53 -1.98 -1.82 4.88
C PRO A 53 -3.23 -0.99 4.58
N ALA A 54 -3.26 0.21 5.17
CA ALA A 54 -4.06 1.33 4.69
C ALA A 54 -3.19 2.60 4.61
N LEU A 55 -3.32 3.38 3.54
CA LEU A 55 -2.64 4.67 3.38
C LEU A 55 -3.70 5.77 3.42
N VAL A 56 -3.62 6.64 4.43
CA VAL A 56 -4.45 7.84 4.49
C VAL A 56 -3.67 8.99 3.86
N ILE A 57 -4.20 9.54 2.77
CA ILE A 57 -3.59 10.67 2.05
C ILE A 57 -3.91 12.01 2.75
N ASP A 58 -3.32 13.10 2.28
CA ASP A 58 -3.33 14.37 3.01
C ASP A 58 -4.72 15.00 3.16
N ASP A 59 -5.66 14.69 2.27
CA ASP A 59 -7.07 15.11 2.37
C ASP A 59 -7.92 14.24 3.32
N GLY A 60 -7.32 13.21 3.93
CA GLY A 60 -7.98 12.29 4.84
C GLY A 60 -8.58 11.05 4.19
N SER A 61 -8.53 10.92 2.86
CA SER A 61 -9.09 9.75 2.16
C SER A 61 -8.28 8.48 2.44
N PRO A 62 -8.92 7.36 2.81
CA PRO A 62 -8.24 6.09 2.99
C PRO A 62 -8.10 5.32 1.67
N LEU A 63 -6.91 4.80 1.43
CA LEU A 63 -6.60 3.84 0.37
C LEU A 63 -6.28 2.48 0.99
N PHE A 64 -6.82 1.42 0.42
CA PHE A 64 -6.62 0.03 0.86
C PHE A 64 -6.25 -0.85 -0.34
N GLN A 65 -5.78 -2.08 -0.05
CA GLN A 65 -5.13 -2.99 -1.00
C GLN A 65 -3.75 -2.49 -1.47
N SER A 66 -2.69 -3.26 -1.18
CA SER A 66 -1.31 -2.78 -1.37
C SER A 66 -0.99 -2.41 -2.82
N LEU A 67 -1.50 -3.18 -3.80
CA LEU A 67 -1.22 -2.88 -5.21
C LEU A 67 -2.03 -1.68 -5.72
N ALA A 68 -3.27 -1.49 -5.25
CA ALA A 68 -4.06 -0.32 -5.59
C ALA A 68 -3.41 0.97 -5.04
N ILE A 69 -2.89 0.92 -3.81
CA ILE A 69 -2.11 2.03 -3.23
C ILE A 69 -0.88 2.35 -4.11
N VAL A 70 -0.14 1.34 -4.57
CA VAL A 70 1.04 1.55 -5.42
C VAL A 70 0.68 2.14 -6.79
N GLU A 71 -0.43 1.69 -7.41
CA GLU A 71 -0.93 2.27 -8.66
C GLU A 71 -1.36 3.73 -8.46
N TYR A 72 -2.07 4.04 -7.37
CA TYR A 72 -2.42 5.43 -7.03
C TYR A 72 -1.17 6.31 -6.94
N LEU A 73 -0.12 5.85 -6.23
CA LEU A 73 1.15 6.58 -6.13
C LEU A 73 1.85 6.74 -7.49
N GLU A 74 1.74 5.76 -8.38
CA GLU A 74 2.26 5.84 -9.75
C GLU A 74 1.51 6.90 -10.57
N GLU A 75 0.19 6.99 -10.42
CA GLU A 75 -0.66 7.93 -11.16
C GLU A 75 -0.51 9.37 -10.66
N THR A 76 -0.32 9.56 -9.35
CA THR A 76 -0.29 10.88 -8.70
C THR A 76 1.12 11.43 -8.49
N TRP A 77 2.13 10.57 -8.39
CA TRP A 77 3.55 10.92 -8.42
C TRP A 77 4.26 10.17 -9.56
N PRO A 78 4.08 10.58 -10.83
CA PRO A 78 4.59 9.83 -11.99
C PRO A 78 6.12 9.77 -12.08
N VAL A 79 6.85 10.55 -11.27
CA VAL A 79 8.31 10.61 -11.27
C VAL A 79 8.83 10.40 -9.84
N PRO A 80 9.78 9.46 -9.62
CA PRO A 80 10.31 8.48 -10.58
C PRO A 80 9.28 7.39 -10.93
N PRO A 81 9.23 6.88 -12.18
CA PRO A 81 8.27 5.86 -12.58
C PRO A 81 8.61 4.50 -11.97
N LEU A 82 7.62 3.80 -11.42
CA LEU A 82 7.76 2.42 -10.94
C LEU A 82 7.44 1.40 -12.04
N LEU A 83 6.73 1.83 -13.09
CA LEU A 83 6.32 0.99 -14.20
C LEU A 83 7.01 1.39 -15.51
N PRO A 84 7.20 0.44 -16.44
CA PRO A 84 7.61 0.74 -17.81
C PRO A 84 6.61 1.67 -18.51
N LYS A 85 7.09 2.38 -19.55
CA LYS A 85 6.25 3.28 -20.35
C LYS A 85 5.31 2.52 -21.30
N ASP A 86 5.73 1.36 -21.79
CA ASP A 86 4.97 0.60 -22.78
C ASP A 86 3.92 -0.32 -22.12
N PRO A 87 2.75 -0.51 -22.74
CA PRO A 87 1.68 -1.34 -22.17
C PRO A 87 2.09 -2.79 -21.87
N LEU A 88 2.96 -3.37 -22.70
CA LEU A 88 3.40 -4.76 -22.53
C LEU A 88 4.28 -4.93 -21.27
N GLY A 89 5.22 -4.01 -21.06
CA GLY A 89 6.05 -3.92 -19.86
C GLY A 89 5.21 -3.72 -18.60
N ARG A 90 4.20 -2.84 -18.66
CA ARG A 90 3.25 -2.63 -17.55
C ARG A 90 2.48 -3.91 -17.22
N ALA A 91 1.96 -4.61 -18.23
CA ALA A 91 1.26 -5.88 -18.05
C ALA A 91 2.18 -6.94 -17.42
N ARG A 92 3.44 -7.03 -17.86
CA ARG A 92 4.43 -7.96 -17.29
C ARG A 92 4.69 -7.68 -15.80
N VAL A 93 4.92 -6.42 -15.42
CA VAL A 93 5.17 -6.05 -14.02
C VAL A 93 3.95 -6.33 -13.14
N ARG A 94 2.74 -6.03 -13.63
CA ARG A 94 1.50 -6.35 -12.91
C ARG A 94 1.31 -7.86 -12.73
N GLY A 95 1.56 -8.64 -13.77
CA GLY A 95 1.49 -10.11 -13.70
C GLY A 95 2.43 -10.66 -12.61
N LEU A 96 3.70 -10.22 -12.62
CA LEU A 96 4.67 -10.62 -11.59
C LEU A 96 4.24 -10.20 -10.18
N SER A 97 3.66 -9.01 -10.04
CA SER A 97 3.18 -8.49 -8.76
C SER A 97 1.98 -9.27 -8.24
N LEU A 98 1.07 -9.67 -9.12
CA LEU A 98 -0.14 -10.41 -8.80
C LEU A 98 0.14 -11.86 -8.41
N ILE A 99 1.14 -12.52 -9.01
CA ILE A 99 1.58 -13.86 -8.58
C ILE A 99 1.87 -13.89 -7.07
N VAL A 100 2.58 -12.88 -6.57
CA VAL A 100 2.93 -12.79 -5.13
C VAL A 100 1.76 -12.25 -4.30
N ALA A 101 0.83 -11.49 -4.88
CA ALA A 101 -0.24 -10.83 -4.14
C ALA A 101 -1.51 -11.66 -4.02
N CYS A 102 -1.80 -12.51 -5.00
CA CYS A 102 -3.07 -13.21 -5.14
C CYS A 102 -2.93 -14.73 -5.22
N ASP A 103 -1.80 -15.24 -5.73
CA ASP A 103 -1.62 -16.67 -6.04
C ASP A 103 -0.65 -17.39 -5.08
N GLY A 104 -0.25 -16.72 -3.99
CA GLY A 104 0.70 -17.21 -2.98
C GLY A 104 0.06 -17.91 -1.78
#